data_AF-A0A9W9TKF3-F1
#
_entry.id   AF-A0A9W9TKF3-F1
#
_cell.length_a   1.000
_cell.length_b   1.000
_cell.length_c   1.000
_cell.angle_alpha   90.00
_cell.angle_beta   90.00
_cell.angle_gamma   90.00
#
_symmetry.space_group_name_H-M   'P 1'
#
loop_
_entity.id
_entity.type
_entity.pdbx_description
1 polymer ?
#
loop_
_entity_poly.entity_id
_entity_poly.type
_entity_poly.pdbx_seq_one_letter_code
_entity_poly.pdbx_strand_id
1 'polypeptide(L)'
;MPNNDRRDELIVYLSVTRPTVTQNHVLQDHSQGSNVILYLPPGPVFRGFDAQISASGTSQMNEYPHWIDDGPLGHLSSTQRLAIRASAIVVTINYRLGRPDECSPVSEVPQDFEQPLSVHAREPKLYQFPTPVHDTLAGFDWVQTHLKPAKLGIFGSQVGGSLALMLALTEARSVHAVAAASPICDWSGLDEHCTTQEAIDSQTPTKKLRRTSKKNGPAPWDLIPLLQAREQFFATPEQSFDAFASPVLLLRSAGRDVPKTFPQYHTGPDYPVPILKDDSDFVADWVWDRDAYPDIDSDNADSESLVDSSPRIRRRKALSRWPPYGLDYGISRGIWSGPRFGVKRLEVTLPWIRLLTDDVVPGATLSDHGSEGAKRKDAHSRPSVLAQQGEEMVSVLRRACFWGQEKGVGERRVTLSRTHANPADEAGRWFDGIWDKPTNDDDY
;
A
#
# COMPACT_ATOMS: atom_id res chain seq x y z
N MET A 1 25.82 -19.19 27.00
CA MET A 1 25.76 -17.90 26.27
C MET A 1 25.74 -18.24 24.78
N PRO A 2 24.59 -18.39 24.11
CA PRO A 2 24.57 -18.63 22.67
C PRO A 2 24.74 -17.30 21.92
N ASN A 3 25.60 -17.32 20.91
CA ASN A 3 26.01 -16.20 20.05
C ASN A 3 24.85 -15.34 19.55
N ASN A 4 24.97 -14.03 19.74
CA ASN A 4 24.10 -13.00 19.17
C ASN A 4 24.40 -12.74 17.67
N ASP A 5 25.56 -13.16 17.16
CA ASP A 5 26.07 -12.85 15.81
C ASP A 5 25.32 -13.49 14.64
N ARG A 6 24.31 -14.35 14.87
CA ARG A 6 23.53 -14.99 13.78
C ARG A 6 22.20 -14.31 13.46
N ARG A 7 21.82 -13.25 14.18
CA ARG A 7 20.56 -12.54 13.92
C ARG A 7 20.67 -11.58 12.73
N ASP A 8 21.87 -11.12 12.41
CA ASP A 8 22.09 -10.12 11.36
C ASP A 8 22.01 -10.70 9.94
N GLU A 9 21.92 -12.04 9.80
CA GLU A 9 21.72 -12.73 8.51
C GLU A 9 20.25 -13.09 8.21
N LEU A 10 19.33 -12.94 9.20
CA LEU A 10 17.93 -13.33 9.04
C LEU A 10 17.07 -12.11 8.67
N ILE A 11 16.80 -11.97 7.37
CA ILE A 11 16.02 -10.85 6.81
C ILE A 11 14.51 -10.98 7.14
N VAL A 12 14.02 -12.18 7.46
CA VAL A 12 12.62 -12.45 7.82
C VAL A 12 12.54 -12.94 9.27
N TYR A 13 11.94 -12.14 10.14
CA TYR A 13 11.71 -12.48 11.55
C TYR A 13 10.45 -11.80 12.07
N LEU A 14 9.91 -12.37 13.16
CA LEU A 14 8.75 -11.86 13.88
C LEU A 14 9.22 -11.30 15.23
N SER A 15 8.64 -10.19 15.68
CA SER A 15 8.84 -9.68 17.04
C SER A 15 7.52 -9.60 17.79
N VAL A 16 7.53 -9.95 19.08
CA VAL A 16 6.32 -9.99 19.91
C VAL A 16 6.44 -8.98 21.04
N THR A 17 5.49 -8.05 21.13
CA THR A 17 5.38 -7.06 22.21
C THR A 17 4.12 -7.37 23.01
N ARG A 18 4.25 -7.49 24.33
CA ARG A 18 3.14 -7.77 25.26
C ARG A 18 2.94 -6.61 26.22
N PRO A 19 1.70 -6.20 26.52
CA PRO A 19 1.44 -5.20 27.55
C PRO A 19 1.75 -5.79 28.93
N THR A 20 2.45 -5.04 29.79
CA THR A 20 2.95 -5.48 31.11
C THR A 20 1.86 -6.04 32.02
N VAL A 21 0.60 -5.61 31.86
CA VAL A 21 -0.55 -6.05 32.66
C VAL A 21 -0.94 -7.52 32.42
N THR A 22 -0.53 -8.12 31.29
CA THR A 22 -0.87 -9.53 30.98
C THR A 22 -0.04 -10.58 31.72
N GLN A 23 1.00 -10.20 32.47
CA GLN A 23 1.76 -11.18 33.27
C GLN A 23 0.97 -11.76 34.45
N ASN A 24 -0.04 -11.04 34.97
CA ASN A 24 -0.79 -11.47 36.17
C ASN A 24 -2.17 -12.06 35.87
N HIS A 25 -2.68 -11.96 34.62
CA HIS A 25 -3.97 -12.52 34.21
C HIS A 25 -3.90 -13.95 33.64
N VAL A 26 -2.75 -14.62 33.74
CA VAL A 26 -2.62 -16.05 33.39
C VAL A 26 -3.50 -16.96 34.29
N LEU A 27 -4.19 -16.40 35.27
CA LEU A 27 -5.14 -17.11 36.16
C LEU A 27 -6.61 -16.72 35.97
N GLN A 28 -7.01 -16.04 34.88
CA GLN A 28 -8.43 -15.81 34.60
C GLN A 28 -8.88 -16.36 33.24
N ASP A 29 -9.78 -17.32 33.35
CA ASP A 29 -10.71 -17.91 32.38
C ASP A 29 -10.13 -18.49 31.07
N HIS A 30 -9.90 -19.81 31.09
CA HIS A 30 -9.35 -20.62 29.99
C HIS A 30 -10.29 -20.83 28.78
N SER A 31 -11.23 -19.93 28.49
CA SER A 31 -12.19 -20.12 27.38
C SER A 31 -11.97 -19.22 26.17
N GLN A 32 -11.26 -18.09 26.28
CA GLN A 32 -11.00 -17.19 25.14
C GLN A 32 -9.51 -16.80 25.08
N GLY A 33 -8.89 -16.98 23.91
CA GLY A 33 -7.51 -16.55 23.65
C GLY A 33 -7.32 -15.03 23.81
N SER A 34 -6.06 -14.56 23.82
CA SER A 34 -5.81 -13.11 23.88
C SER A 34 -6.10 -12.42 22.54
N ASN A 35 -6.45 -11.14 22.59
CA ASN A 35 -6.49 -10.29 21.39
C ASN A 35 -5.06 -10.08 20.87
N VAL A 36 -4.88 -10.22 19.56
CA VAL A 36 -3.58 -10.06 18.90
C VAL A 36 -3.72 -9.00 17.81
N ILE A 37 -2.73 -8.12 17.69
CA ILE A 37 -2.59 -7.17 16.59
C ILE A 37 -1.35 -7.56 15.79
N LEU A 38 -1.55 -7.86 14.51
CA LEU A 38 -0.48 -7.98 13.53
C LEU A 38 -0.02 -6.57 13.12
N TYR A 39 1.25 -6.24 13.33
CA TYR A 39 1.86 -5.00 12.87
C TYR A 39 2.66 -5.22 11.59
N LEU A 40 2.31 -4.49 10.54
CA LEU A 40 2.99 -4.50 9.24
C LEU A 40 3.69 -3.14 9.02
N PRO A 41 5.03 -3.10 9.01
CA PRO A 41 5.79 -1.84 8.91
C PRO A 41 5.59 -1.14 7.54
N PRO A 42 5.97 0.14 7.42
CA PRO A 42 5.73 0.96 6.23
C PRO A 42 6.38 0.49 4.92
N GLY A 43 7.51 -0.23 5.02
CA GLY A 43 8.35 -0.56 3.87
C GLY A 43 9.32 0.57 3.49
N PRO A 44 10.10 0.44 2.39
CA PRO A 44 11.20 1.34 2.09
C PRO A 44 10.88 2.51 1.15
N VAL A 45 9.63 2.66 0.67
CA VAL A 45 9.20 3.64 -0.37
C VAL A 45 9.77 5.05 -0.17
N PHE A 46 9.84 5.46 1.08
CA PHE A 46 9.95 6.85 1.47
C PHE A 46 11.27 7.16 2.21
N ARG A 47 12.05 6.14 2.60
CA ARG A 47 13.23 6.27 3.50
C ARG A 47 14.37 7.19 3.00
N GLY A 48 14.50 7.39 1.70
CA GLY A 48 15.53 8.28 1.11
C GLY A 48 15.10 9.74 0.94
N PHE A 49 13.81 10.03 1.04
CA PHE A 49 13.28 11.38 0.90
C PHE A 49 13.52 12.22 2.17
N ASP A 50 13.56 11.57 3.34
CA ASP A 50 13.85 12.24 4.62
C ASP A 50 15.25 12.88 4.58
N ALA A 51 16.25 12.19 4.03
CA ALA A 51 17.62 12.72 3.90
C ALA A 51 17.71 13.94 2.97
N GLN A 52 16.90 13.99 1.89
CA GLN A 52 16.84 15.16 1.01
C GLN A 52 16.14 16.36 1.66
N ILE A 53 15.15 16.11 2.52
CA ILE A 53 14.48 17.16 3.31
C ILE A 53 15.43 17.66 4.42
N SER A 54 16.11 16.77 5.13
CA SER A 54 17.07 17.11 6.21
C SER A 54 18.30 17.87 5.73
N ALA A 55 18.74 17.69 4.47
CA ALA A 55 19.82 18.49 3.88
C ALA A 55 19.49 20.00 3.78
N SER A 56 18.22 20.37 3.90
CA SER A 56 17.75 21.76 3.93
C SER A 56 17.55 22.35 5.34
N GLY A 57 17.82 21.58 6.40
CA GLY A 57 17.86 22.09 7.77
C GLY A 57 17.47 21.07 8.85
N THR A 58 18.40 20.90 9.80
CA THR A 58 18.28 20.13 11.07
C THR A 58 18.41 18.60 10.95
N SER A 59 19.57 18.11 11.40
CA SER A 59 19.90 16.70 11.57
C SER A 59 19.13 16.11 12.75
N GLN A 60 18.09 15.33 12.47
CA GLN A 60 17.54 14.31 13.37
C GLN A 60 16.89 13.21 12.52
N MET A 61 17.31 11.98 12.81
CA MET A 61 16.92 10.74 12.15
C MET A 61 15.45 10.44 12.49
N ASN A 62 14.50 10.86 11.66
CA ASN A 62 13.06 10.75 11.96
C ASN A 62 12.30 10.04 10.83
N GLU A 63 11.54 9.00 11.21
CA GLU A 63 10.42 8.49 10.42
C GLU A 63 9.48 9.65 10.04
N TYR A 64 9.07 9.72 8.77
CA TYR A 64 7.95 10.51 8.20
C TYR A 64 6.88 11.02 9.16
N PRO A 65 6.24 12.14 8.76
CA PRO A 65 6.45 13.43 9.39
C PRO A 65 6.21 13.37 10.91
N HIS A 66 7.01 14.14 11.64
CA HIS A 66 6.89 14.35 13.09
C HIS A 66 5.45 14.77 13.44
N TRP A 67 4.61 13.81 13.79
CA TRP A 67 3.43 14.06 14.60
C TRP A 67 3.93 14.75 15.85
N ILE A 68 3.34 15.89 16.20
CA ILE A 68 3.67 16.60 17.43
C ILE A 68 3.15 15.72 18.58
N ASP A 69 3.97 14.84 19.19
CA ASP A 69 3.65 14.37 20.56
C ASP A 69 4.22 15.40 21.51
N ASP A 70 3.32 16.23 22.03
CA ASP A 70 3.50 16.80 23.37
C ASP A 70 2.92 15.87 24.46
N GLY A 71 2.64 14.61 24.11
CA GLY A 71 2.02 13.61 24.99
C GLY A 71 3.04 12.78 25.81
N PRO A 72 2.62 12.23 26.96
CA PRO A 72 3.48 11.40 27.83
C PRO A 72 3.96 10.09 27.20
N LEU A 73 3.49 9.75 25.99
CA LEU A 73 3.87 8.55 25.24
C LEU A 73 4.84 8.83 24.08
N GLY A 74 5.35 10.07 23.95
CA GLY A 74 6.33 10.53 22.95
C GLY A 74 7.47 9.56 22.66
N HIS A 75 8.00 8.93 23.70
CA HIS A 75 9.17 8.06 23.62
C HIS A 75 8.86 6.61 23.22
N LEU A 76 7.59 6.24 23.09
CA LEU A 76 7.19 4.85 22.83
C LEU A 76 7.20 4.53 21.33
N SER A 77 7.63 3.31 20.99
CA SER A 77 7.50 2.79 19.63
C SER A 77 6.03 2.59 19.24
N SER A 78 5.74 2.57 17.94
CA SER A 78 4.40 2.27 17.41
C SER A 78 3.82 0.96 17.96
N THR A 79 4.66 -0.07 18.11
CA THR A 79 4.25 -1.38 18.66
C THR A 79 3.90 -1.31 20.15
N GLN A 80 4.65 -0.53 20.93
CA GLN A 80 4.36 -0.31 22.35
C GLN A 80 3.06 0.47 22.53
N ARG A 81 2.84 1.52 21.73
CA ARG A 81 1.59 2.29 21.75
C ARG A 81 0.39 1.42 21.45
N LEU A 82 0.45 0.61 20.39
CA LEU A 82 -0.62 -0.33 20.05
C LEU A 82 -0.89 -1.32 21.18
N ALA A 83 0.16 -1.93 21.73
CA ALA A 83 0.02 -2.93 22.79
C ALA A 83 -0.64 -2.35 24.05
N ILE A 84 -0.24 -1.14 24.45
CA ILE A 84 -0.78 -0.44 25.62
C ILE A 84 -2.22 0.03 25.34
N ARG A 85 -2.46 0.66 24.19
CA ARG A 85 -3.72 1.35 23.92
C ARG A 85 -4.87 0.39 23.62
N ALA A 86 -4.57 -0.74 22.97
CA ALA A 86 -5.56 -1.76 22.63
C ALA A 86 -5.56 -2.95 23.59
N SER A 87 -4.72 -2.92 24.64
CA SER A 87 -4.52 -4.02 25.59
C SER A 87 -4.34 -5.38 24.91
N ALA A 88 -3.54 -5.43 23.84
CA ALA A 88 -3.40 -6.59 22.96
C ALA A 88 -1.94 -7.00 22.77
N ILE A 89 -1.70 -8.27 22.44
CA ILE A 89 -0.38 -8.75 22.03
C ILE A 89 -0.10 -8.21 20.63
N VAL A 90 1.03 -7.52 20.42
CA VAL A 90 1.41 -7.02 19.10
C VAL A 90 2.49 -7.93 18.51
N VAL A 91 2.28 -8.41 17.28
CA VAL A 91 3.24 -9.22 16.52
C VAL A 91 3.66 -8.44 15.28
N THR A 92 4.93 -8.07 15.19
CA THR A 92 5.47 -7.42 13.99
C THR A 92 5.92 -8.46 12.98
N ILE A 93 5.45 -8.37 11.74
CA ILE A 93 5.99 -9.13 10.61
C ILE A 93 6.90 -8.24 9.78
N ASN A 94 8.20 -8.57 9.73
CA ASN A 94 9.09 -8.00 8.74
C ASN A 94 8.98 -8.79 7.43
N TYR A 95 8.92 -8.08 6.32
CA TYR A 95 8.79 -8.65 4.99
C TYR A 95 9.88 -8.09 4.07
N ARG A 96 10.31 -8.91 3.10
CA ARG A 96 11.39 -8.55 2.16
C ARG A 96 10.85 -7.69 1.03
N LEU A 97 11.37 -6.47 0.91
CA LEU A 97 11.09 -5.55 -0.18
C LEU A 97 12.23 -4.53 -0.30
N GLY A 98 12.61 -4.18 -1.53
CA GLY A 98 13.72 -3.25 -1.79
C GLY A 98 15.09 -3.88 -1.52
N ARG A 99 16.11 -3.05 -1.29
CA ARG A 99 17.49 -3.50 -1.03
C ARG A 99 17.74 -3.65 0.48
N PRO A 100 18.39 -4.74 0.93
CA PRO A 100 18.69 -4.96 2.35
C PRO A 100 19.72 -3.96 2.91
N ASP A 101 20.64 -3.46 2.09
CA ASP A 101 21.64 -2.47 2.54
C ASP A 101 21.02 -1.09 2.81
N GLU A 102 19.80 -0.84 2.33
CA GLU A 102 18.99 0.35 2.64
C GLU A 102 18.14 0.14 3.93
N CYS A 103 18.22 -1.03 4.57
CA CYS A 103 17.48 -1.39 5.79
C CYS A 103 18.29 -1.33 7.09
N SER A 104 19.61 -1.06 7.02
CA SER A 104 20.47 -0.90 8.20
C SER A 104 20.76 0.58 8.45
N PRO A 105 20.60 1.10 9.68
CA PRO A 105 21.10 2.44 10.02
C PRO A 105 22.62 2.44 9.84
N VAL A 106 23.12 3.42 9.09
CA VAL A 106 24.54 3.66 8.83
C VAL A 106 25.28 3.68 10.17
N SER A 107 25.94 2.57 10.51
CA SER A 107 27.01 2.60 11.50
C SER A 107 28.15 3.31 10.81
N GLU A 108 28.44 4.54 11.21
CA GLU A 108 29.65 5.26 10.83
C GLU A 108 30.86 4.38 11.18
N VAL A 109 31.43 3.72 10.16
CA VAL A 109 32.72 3.05 10.32
C VAL A 109 33.78 4.14 10.15
N PRO A 110 34.65 4.38 11.16
CA PRO A 110 35.77 5.29 11.01
C PRO A 110 36.65 4.82 9.84
N GLN A 111 36.89 5.73 8.89
CA GLN A 111 37.89 5.58 7.86
C GLN A 111 39.25 5.45 8.54
N ASP A 112 39.82 4.26 8.55
CA ASP A 112 41.26 4.03 8.48
C ASP A 112 41.52 2.54 8.18
N PHE A 113 42.55 2.29 7.36
CA PHE A 113 43.04 1.03 6.81
C PHE A 113 42.50 0.63 5.42
N GLU A 114 43.19 1.18 4.42
CA GLU A 114 43.32 0.58 3.09
C GLU A 114 43.93 -0.82 3.17
N GLN A 115 43.27 -1.82 2.54
CA GLN A 115 43.94 -2.91 1.83
C GLN A 115 42.94 -3.64 0.90
N PRO A 116 43.26 -3.83 -0.39
CA PRO A 116 42.34 -4.47 -1.34
C PRO A 116 42.59 -5.98 -1.36
N LEU A 117 41.76 -6.74 -0.65
CA LEU A 117 41.64 -8.19 -0.86
C LEU A 117 40.27 -8.50 -1.44
N SER A 118 40.30 -8.97 -2.69
CA SER A 118 39.20 -9.49 -3.49
C SER A 118 38.21 -10.33 -2.67
N VAL A 119 37.03 -9.78 -2.43
CA VAL A 119 35.84 -10.53 -2.04
C VAL A 119 34.81 -10.25 -3.11
N HIS A 120 34.28 -11.30 -3.75
CA HIS A 120 33.15 -11.21 -4.67
C HIS A 120 32.09 -10.27 -4.08
N ALA A 121 32.00 -9.06 -4.61
CA ALA A 121 30.93 -8.13 -4.26
C ALA A 121 29.64 -8.82 -4.70
N ARG A 122 28.98 -9.51 -3.76
CA ARG A 122 27.66 -10.08 -3.99
C ARG A 122 26.78 -8.90 -4.40
N GLU A 123 26.23 -8.96 -5.60
CA GLU A 123 25.27 -7.96 -6.05
C GLU A 123 24.20 -7.77 -4.95
N PRO A 124 23.87 -6.52 -4.58
CA PRO A 124 22.91 -6.26 -3.53
C PRO A 124 21.57 -6.86 -3.94
N LYS A 125 21.11 -7.83 -3.14
CA LYS A 125 19.93 -8.62 -3.47
C LYS A 125 18.68 -7.74 -3.40
N LEU A 126 18.10 -7.40 -4.56
CA LEU A 126 16.86 -6.63 -4.65
C LEU A 126 15.66 -7.56 -4.44
N TYR A 127 14.80 -7.24 -3.47
CA TYR A 127 13.55 -7.95 -3.23
C TYR A 127 12.36 -7.21 -3.85
N GLN A 128 11.55 -7.93 -4.60
CA GLN A 128 10.41 -7.41 -5.37
C GLN A 128 9.13 -8.19 -5.06
N PHE A 129 7.97 -7.64 -5.43
CA PHE A 129 6.72 -8.38 -5.43
C PHE A 129 6.83 -9.66 -6.29
N PRO A 130 6.18 -10.78 -5.91
CA PRO A 130 5.25 -10.96 -4.79
C PRO A 130 5.91 -11.38 -3.45
N THR A 131 7.23 -11.30 -3.30
CA THR A 131 7.96 -11.70 -2.07
C THR A 131 7.34 -11.17 -0.76
N PRO A 132 7.04 -9.87 -0.59
CA PRO A 132 6.46 -9.37 0.66
C PRO A 132 5.07 -9.92 0.96
N VAL A 133 4.30 -10.34 -0.05
CA VAL A 133 3.00 -11.01 0.14
C VAL A 133 3.23 -12.38 0.76
N HIS A 134 4.16 -13.16 0.23
CA HIS A 134 4.49 -14.49 0.75
C HIS A 134 5.05 -14.44 2.19
N ASP A 135 5.94 -13.49 2.47
CA ASP A 135 6.49 -13.31 3.82
C ASP A 135 5.38 -12.94 4.82
N THR A 136 4.46 -12.08 4.40
CA THR A 136 3.31 -11.65 5.22
C THR A 136 2.35 -12.80 5.50
N LEU A 137 2.00 -13.59 4.49
CA LEU A 137 1.13 -14.77 4.65
C LEU A 137 1.78 -15.82 5.55
N ALA A 138 3.08 -16.08 5.39
CA ALA A 138 3.80 -17.01 6.25
C ALA A 138 3.79 -16.57 7.73
N GLY A 139 3.98 -15.28 8.00
CA GLY A 139 3.86 -14.76 9.37
C GLY A 139 2.43 -14.72 9.89
N PHE A 140 1.44 -14.47 9.04
CA PHE A 140 0.02 -14.56 9.37
C PHE A 140 -0.37 -15.99 9.79
N ASP A 141 0.01 -16.99 8.98
CA ASP A 141 -0.20 -18.41 9.28
C ASP A 141 0.46 -18.78 10.61
N TRP A 142 1.69 -18.33 10.83
CA TRP A 142 2.40 -18.57 12.09
C TRP A 142 1.61 -18.01 13.28
N VAL A 143 1.07 -16.80 13.19
CA VAL A 143 0.25 -16.18 14.26
C VAL A 143 -1.02 -16.99 14.50
N GLN A 144 -1.72 -17.39 13.44
CA GLN A 144 -2.94 -18.20 13.55
C GLN A 144 -2.67 -19.55 14.23
N THR A 145 -1.60 -20.24 13.84
CA THR A 145 -1.31 -21.58 14.37
C THR A 145 -0.75 -21.57 15.79
N HIS A 146 0.10 -20.58 16.12
CA HIS A 146 0.84 -20.57 17.39
C HIS A 146 0.20 -19.71 18.48
N LEU A 147 -0.41 -18.57 18.13
CA LEU A 147 -1.03 -17.68 19.12
C LEU A 147 -2.53 -17.93 19.28
N LYS A 148 -3.19 -18.47 18.25
CA LYS A 148 -4.63 -18.78 18.26
C LYS A 148 -5.45 -17.62 18.83
N PRO A 149 -5.38 -16.44 18.20
CA PRO A 149 -6.00 -15.23 18.74
C PRO A 149 -7.51 -15.42 18.92
N ALA A 150 -8.09 -14.88 20.00
CA ALA A 150 -9.55 -14.79 20.08
C ALA A 150 -10.09 -13.80 19.04
N LYS A 151 -9.40 -12.66 18.88
CA LYS A 151 -9.66 -11.65 17.85
C LYS A 151 -8.32 -11.20 17.28
N LEU A 152 -8.24 -11.17 15.95
CA LEU A 152 -7.06 -10.71 15.22
C LEU A 152 -7.31 -9.33 14.62
N GLY A 153 -6.55 -8.36 15.10
CA GLY A 153 -6.36 -7.06 14.48
C GLY A 153 -5.20 -7.06 13.50
N ILE A 154 -5.24 -6.19 12.50
CA ILE A 154 -4.07 -5.88 11.66
C ILE A 154 -3.90 -4.38 11.58
N PHE A 155 -2.72 -3.88 11.93
CA PHE A 155 -2.32 -2.50 11.67
C PHE A 155 -1.16 -2.48 10.68
N GLY A 156 -1.27 -1.65 9.64
CA GLY A 156 -0.16 -1.41 8.74
C GLY A 156 -0.13 0.00 8.19
N SER A 157 1.04 0.48 7.82
CA SER A 157 1.22 1.78 7.16
C SER A 157 1.79 1.62 5.75
N GLN A 158 1.48 2.51 4.80
CA GLN A 158 2.07 2.51 3.45
C GLN A 158 2.02 1.13 2.76
N VAL A 159 3.16 0.48 2.49
CA VAL A 159 3.20 -0.88 1.94
C VAL A 159 2.60 -1.89 2.93
N GLY A 160 2.92 -1.80 4.22
CA GLY A 160 2.30 -2.60 5.26
C GLY A 160 0.79 -2.39 5.35
N GLY A 161 0.31 -1.17 5.08
CA GLY A 161 -1.12 -0.86 5.00
C GLY A 161 -1.79 -1.51 3.78
N SER A 162 -1.08 -1.57 2.65
CA SER A 162 -1.50 -2.33 1.47
C SER A 162 -1.64 -3.82 1.78
N LEU A 163 -0.61 -4.40 2.42
CA LEU A 163 -0.61 -5.80 2.85
C LEU A 163 -1.70 -6.10 3.89
N ALA A 164 -1.99 -5.14 4.78
CA ALA A 164 -3.08 -5.26 5.76
C ALA A 164 -4.46 -5.31 5.06
N LEU A 165 -4.68 -4.47 4.06
CA LEU A 165 -5.91 -4.47 3.25
C LEU A 165 -6.01 -5.73 2.38
N MET A 166 -4.89 -6.21 1.85
CA MET A 166 -4.82 -7.49 1.14
C MET A 166 -5.32 -8.61 2.06
N LEU A 167 -4.74 -8.76 3.27
CA LEU A 167 -5.20 -9.74 4.25
C LEU A 167 -6.68 -9.54 4.65
N ALA A 168 -7.15 -8.31 4.79
CA ALA A 168 -8.56 -8.03 5.10
C ALA A 168 -9.52 -8.58 4.05
N LEU A 169 -9.12 -8.57 2.78
CA LEU A 169 -9.96 -8.93 1.65
C LEU A 169 -9.76 -10.39 1.20
N THR A 170 -8.62 -10.99 1.51
CA THR A 170 -8.30 -12.38 1.17
C THR A 170 -8.50 -13.32 2.34
N GLU A 171 -8.21 -12.90 3.58
CA GLU A 171 -8.31 -13.68 4.82
C GLU A 171 -9.41 -13.18 5.77
N ALA A 172 -10.47 -12.58 5.22
CA ALA A 172 -11.54 -11.91 5.96
C ALA A 172 -12.17 -12.72 7.10
N ARG A 173 -12.21 -14.06 7.00
CA ARG A 173 -12.79 -14.93 8.04
C ARG A 173 -11.99 -14.95 9.34
N SER A 174 -10.68 -14.75 9.22
CA SER A 174 -9.73 -14.88 10.32
C SER A 174 -9.34 -13.52 10.91
N VAL A 175 -9.77 -12.43 10.27
CA VAL A 175 -9.44 -11.06 10.61
C VAL A 175 -10.68 -10.39 11.21
N HIS A 176 -10.55 -9.84 12.41
CA HIS A 176 -11.63 -9.13 13.10
C HIS A 176 -11.69 -7.67 12.65
N ALA A 177 -10.54 -7.00 12.63
CA ALA A 177 -10.44 -5.59 12.29
C ALA A 177 -9.10 -5.22 11.66
N VAL A 178 -9.10 -4.24 10.76
CA VAL A 178 -7.91 -3.71 10.09
C VAL A 178 -7.87 -2.18 10.16
N ALA A 179 -6.74 -1.65 10.63
CA ALA A 179 -6.41 -0.23 10.52
C ALA A 179 -5.24 -0.07 9.52
N ALA A 180 -5.42 0.74 8.49
CA ALA A 180 -4.40 0.99 7.48
C ALA A 180 -4.09 2.49 7.36
N ALA A 181 -2.84 2.87 7.60
CA ALA A 181 -2.39 4.26 7.60
C ALA A 181 -1.68 4.62 6.29
N SER A 182 -2.20 5.63 5.59
CA SER A 182 -1.73 6.09 4.27
C SER A 182 -1.33 4.93 3.34
N PRO A 183 -2.21 3.93 3.13
CA PRO A 183 -1.83 2.72 2.42
C PRO A 183 -1.69 2.96 0.92
N ILE A 184 -0.84 2.14 0.28
CA ILE A 184 -0.73 2.11 -1.18
C ILE A 184 -1.74 1.10 -1.72
N CYS A 185 -2.87 1.59 -2.22
CA CYS A 185 -3.99 0.76 -2.65
C CYS A 185 -4.00 0.47 -4.16
N ASP A 186 -3.34 1.31 -4.97
CA ASP A 186 -3.38 1.23 -6.43
C ASP A 186 -2.07 1.64 -7.11
N TRP A 187 -1.14 0.69 -7.29
CA TRP A 187 0.08 0.93 -8.06
C TRP A 187 -0.20 1.18 -9.55
N SER A 188 -1.27 0.55 -10.06
CA SER A 188 -1.76 0.78 -11.41
C SER A 188 -2.41 2.17 -11.57
N GLY A 189 -2.79 2.85 -10.50
CA GLY A 189 -3.47 4.16 -10.60
C GLY A 189 -2.52 5.34 -10.78
N LEU A 190 -1.21 5.18 -10.54
CA LEU A 190 -0.29 6.32 -10.37
C LEU A 190 -0.22 7.27 -11.58
N ASP A 191 -0.39 6.74 -12.79
CA ASP A 191 -0.25 7.53 -14.02
C ASP A 191 -1.44 8.51 -14.20
N GLU A 192 -2.54 8.32 -13.47
CA GLU A 192 -3.68 9.24 -13.48
C GLU A 192 -3.34 10.60 -12.85
N HIS A 193 -2.30 10.64 -12.02
CA HIS A 193 -1.80 11.86 -11.39
C HIS A 193 -0.78 12.61 -12.27
N CYS A 194 -0.33 12.00 -13.38
CA CYS A 194 0.62 12.59 -14.32
C CYS A 194 -0.07 13.46 -15.39
N THR A 195 0.72 14.28 -16.09
CA THR A 195 0.28 14.97 -17.32
C THR A 195 0.70 14.17 -18.54
N THR A 196 -0.12 14.16 -19.59
CA THR A 196 0.19 13.48 -20.86
C THR A 196 0.72 14.52 -21.84
N GLN A 197 1.71 14.15 -22.66
CA GLN A 197 2.32 15.05 -23.65
C GLN A 197 1.29 15.63 -24.63
N GLU A 198 0.32 14.83 -25.08
CA GLU A 198 -0.83 15.29 -25.89
C GLU A 198 -1.60 16.47 -25.28
N ALA A 199 -1.68 16.57 -23.96
CA ALA A 199 -2.38 17.67 -23.27
C ALA A 199 -1.61 19.00 -23.31
N ILE A 200 -0.32 18.94 -23.60
CA ILE A 200 0.57 20.11 -23.76
C ILE A 200 0.47 20.59 -25.21
N ASP A 201 0.53 19.67 -26.16
CA ASP A 201 0.47 19.97 -27.59
C ASP A 201 -0.93 20.45 -28.03
N SER A 202 -1.98 19.99 -27.35
CA SER A 202 -3.38 20.41 -27.58
C SER A 202 -3.71 21.82 -27.09
N GLN A 203 -2.75 22.60 -26.60
CA GLN A 203 -2.96 24.02 -26.22
C GLN A 203 -3.06 24.97 -27.44
N THR A 204 -3.49 24.46 -28.61
CA THR A 204 -3.97 25.32 -29.70
C THR A 204 -5.44 25.72 -29.46
N PRO A 205 -5.86 26.95 -29.81
CA PRO A 205 -6.97 27.64 -29.14
C PRO A 205 -8.38 27.24 -29.61
N THR A 206 -8.61 26.04 -30.14
CA THR A 206 -9.93 25.66 -30.67
C THR A 206 -10.36 24.24 -30.30
N LYS A 207 -10.95 24.10 -29.11
CA LYS A 207 -12.23 23.40 -28.80
C LYS A 207 -12.25 23.02 -27.32
N LYS A 208 -12.97 23.82 -26.53
CA LYS A 208 -13.30 23.54 -25.14
C LYS A 208 -14.17 22.29 -25.04
N LEU A 209 -13.57 21.12 -24.78
CA LEU A 209 -14.29 19.99 -24.21
C LEU A 209 -14.05 19.95 -22.70
N ARG A 210 -15.14 20.07 -21.93
CA ARG A 210 -15.21 20.15 -20.46
C ARG A 210 -14.65 18.91 -19.75
N ARG A 211 -13.33 18.72 -19.72
CA ARG A 211 -12.67 17.82 -18.75
C ARG A 211 -11.92 18.66 -17.72
N THR A 212 -12.58 18.86 -16.59
CA THR A 212 -12.09 19.40 -15.31
C THR A 212 -10.63 19.89 -15.31
N SER A 213 -10.46 21.17 -15.61
CA SER A 213 -9.24 21.93 -15.30
C SER A 213 -9.03 21.99 -13.78
N LYS A 214 -8.25 21.05 -13.24
CA LYS A 214 -7.71 21.11 -11.85
C LYS A 214 -6.17 21.19 -11.82
N LYS A 215 -5.51 21.53 -12.94
CA LYS A 215 -4.07 21.31 -13.15
C LYS A 215 -3.21 22.59 -13.16
N ASN A 216 -3.35 23.47 -12.17
CA ASN A 216 -2.39 24.60 -11.99
C ASN A 216 -1.59 24.51 -10.68
N GLY A 217 -1.65 23.39 -9.96
CA GLY A 217 -0.85 23.18 -8.75
C GLY A 217 0.29 22.18 -8.98
N PRO A 218 1.38 22.26 -8.20
CA PRO A 218 2.47 21.28 -8.24
C PRO A 218 1.95 19.84 -8.05
N ALA A 219 2.74 18.84 -8.45
CA ALA A 219 2.41 17.46 -8.15
C ALA A 219 2.29 17.24 -6.64
N PRO A 220 1.42 16.32 -6.19
CA PRO A 220 1.49 15.83 -4.81
C PRO A 220 2.93 15.36 -4.50
N TRP A 221 3.39 15.69 -3.30
CA TRP A 221 4.79 15.48 -2.90
C TRP A 221 5.22 14.01 -2.96
N ASP A 222 4.28 13.10 -2.76
CA ASP A 222 4.49 11.65 -2.71
C ASP A 222 4.41 10.96 -4.09
N LEU A 223 3.99 11.67 -5.15
CA LEU A 223 3.82 11.07 -6.48
C LEU A 223 5.14 10.55 -7.07
N ILE A 224 6.20 11.35 -7.04
CA ILE A 224 7.51 10.97 -7.60
C ILE A 224 8.12 9.77 -6.85
N PRO A 225 8.19 9.78 -5.49
CA PRO A 225 8.59 8.60 -4.73
C PRO A 225 7.82 7.34 -5.12
N LEU A 226 6.50 7.43 -5.27
CA LEU A 226 5.66 6.28 -5.61
C LEU A 226 5.93 5.75 -7.02
N LEU A 227 6.17 6.63 -8.00
CA LEU A 227 6.54 6.22 -9.36
C LEU A 227 7.89 5.49 -9.38
N GLN A 228 8.89 6.02 -8.67
CA GLN A 228 10.20 5.39 -8.54
C GLN A 228 10.11 4.04 -7.81
N ALA A 229 9.37 3.99 -6.69
CA ALA A 229 9.16 2.77 -5.94
C ALA A 229 8.46 1.68 -6.78
N ARG A 230 7.50 2.06 -7.63
CA ARG A 230 6.84 1.10 -8.54
C ARG A 230 7.84 0.46 -9.51
N GLU A 231 8.75 1.24 -10.08
CA GLU A 231 9.77 0.69 -10.99
C GLU A 231 10.75 -0.23 -10.24
N GLN A 232 11.06 0.06 -8.98
CA GLN A 232 11.98 -0.73 -8.18
C GLN A 232 11.35 -2.02 -7.62
N PHE A 233 10.08 -1.96 -7.19
CA PHE A 233 9.43 -3.03 -6.44
C PHE A 233 8.80 -4.11 -7.31
N PHE A 234 8.65 -3.87 -8.61
CA PHE A 234 8.02 -4.79 -9.54
C PHE A 234 8.99 -5.13 -10.66
N ALA A 235 9.16 -6.42 -10.96
CA ALA A 235 10.06 -6.85 -12.04
C ALA A 235 9.50 -6.48 -13.42
N THR A 236 8.17 -6.49 -13.56
CA THR A 236 7.46 -6.15 -14.78
C THR A 236 6.21 -5.31 -14.48
N PRO A 237 5.69 -4.52 -15.44
CA PRO A 237 4.50 -3.72 -15.22
C PRO A 237 3.27 -4.55 -14.83
N GLU A 238 3.13 -5.77 -15.36
CA GLU A 238 2.03 -6.70 -15.06
C GLU A 238 1.89 -6.95 -13.55
N GLN A 239 3.02 -7.05 -12.83
CA GLN A 239 2.99 -7.32 -11.40
C GLN A 239 2.42 -6.15 -10.59
N SER A 240 2.47 -4.91 -11.09
CA SER A 240 1.81 -3.77 -10.44
C SER A 240 0.27 -3.80 -10.56
N PHE A 241 -0.24 -4.63 -11.47
CA PHE A 241 -1.67 -4.94 -11.64
C PHE A 241 -2.10 -6.20 -10.90
N ASP A 242 -1.20 -6.80 -10.10
CA ASP A 242 -1.57 -7.88 -9.18
C ASP A 242 -2.48 -7.33 -8.06
N ALA A 243 -3.60 -8.01 -7.82
CA ALA A 243 -4.56 -7.65 -6.79
C ALA A 243 -4.01 -7.81 -5.36
N PHE A 244 -2.96 -8.62 -5.16
CA PHE A 244 -2.30 -8.74 -3.85
C PHE A 244 -1.37 -7.55 -3.55
N ALA A 245 -0.85 -6.88 -4.59
CA ALA A 245 -0.03 -5.68 -4.44
C ALA A 245 -0.85 -4.39 -4.51
N SER A 246 -1.93 -4.40 -5.31
CA SER A 246 -2.90 -3.31 -5.47
C SER A 246 -4.28 -3.78 -4.99
N PRO A 247 -4.55 -3.79 -3.67
CA PRO A 247 -5.76 -4.40 -3.09
C PRO A 247 -7.08 -3.79 -3.57
N VAL A 248 -7.06 -2.57 -4.14
CA VAL A 248 -8.26 -2.01 -4.78
C VAL A 248 -8.76 -2.88 -5.94
N LEU A 249 -7.87 -3.66 -6.57
CA LEU A 249 -8.19 -4.51 -7.71
C LEU A 249 -9.02 -5.75 -7.33
N LEU A 250 -9.08 -6.11 -6.04
CA LEU A 250 -10.02 -7.10 -5.51
C LEU A 250 -11.47 -6.61 -5.58
N LEU A 251 -11.69 -5.31 -5.72
CA LEU A 251 -12.99 -4.65 -5.64
C LEU A 251 -13.37 -3.89 -6.91
N ARG A 252 -12.43 -3.67 -7.83
CA ARG A 252 -12.70 -3.05 -9.13
C ARG A 252 -11.65 -3.41 -10.19
N SER A 253 -11.98 -3.19 -11.45
CA SER A 253 -10.98 -3.24 -12.53
C SER A 253 -10.00 -2.06 -12.47
N ALA A 254 -8.80 -2.26 -13.03
CA ALA A 254 -7.78 -1.20 -13.15
C ALA A 254 -8.22 -0.06 -14.09
N GLY A 255 -9.16 -0.33 -15.01
CA GLY A 255 -9.66 0.66 -15.97
C GLY A 255 -8.67 0.99 -17.10
N ARG A 256 -7.63 0.17 -17.28
CA ARG A 256 -6.63 0.33 -18.33
C ARG A 256 -5.94 -1.00 -18.61
N ASP A 257 -5.34 -1.08 -19.78
CA ASP A 257 -4.54 -2.23 -20.17
C ASP A 257 -3.13 -2.13 -19.56
N VAL A 258 -2.50 -3.28 -19.35
CA VAL A 258 -1.14 -3.36 -18.80
C VAL A 258 -0.16 -2.86 -19.86
N PRO A 259 0.72 -1.90 -19.54
CA PRO A 259 1.73 -1.43 -20.49
C PRO A 259 2.83 -2.50 -20.68
N LYS A 260 3.38 -2.61 -21.88
CA LYS A 260 4.43 -3.60 -22.21
C LYS A 260 5.74 -3.35 -21.46
N THR A 261 6.00 -2.09 -21.11
CA THR A 261 7.19 -1.64 -20.37
C THR A 261 6.78 -0.60 -19.33
N PHE A 262 7.65 -0.35 -18.35
CA PHE A 262 7.37 0.70 -17.38
C PHE A 262 7.29 2.06 -18.08
N PRO A 263 6.24 2.86 -17.83
CA PRO A 263 6.14 4.17 -18.44
C PRO A 263 7.28 5.08 -17.96
N GLN A 264 7.83 5.87 -18.87
CA GLN A 264 8.86 6.86 -18.53
C GLN A 264 8.22 8.22 -18.25
N TYR A 265 8.86 8.99 -17.37
CA TYR A 265 8.39 10.32 -16.97
C TYR A 265 9.46 11.37 -17.14
N HIS A 266 9.06 12.56 -17.61
CA HIS A 266 9.83 13.77 -17.41
C HIS A 266 9.52 14.33 -16.01
N THR A 267 10.55 14.40 -15.18
CA THR A 267 10.52 14.95 -13.81
C THR A 267 11.62 16.00 -13.67
N GLY A 268 11.55 16.82 -12.62
CA GLY A 268 12.57 17.84 -12.31
C GLY A 268 11.99 19.25 -12.18
N PRO A 269 12.85 20.27 -11.97
CA PRO A 269 12.42 21.65 -11.77
C PRO A 269 11.58 22.21 -12.91
N ASP A 270 11.86 21.79 -14.15
CA ASP A 270 11.15 22.20 -15.36
C ASP A 270 9.76 21.53 -15.50
N TYR A 271 9.49 20.50 -14.70
CA TYR A 271 8.29 19.66 -14.76
C TYR A 271 7.62 19.56 -13.39
N PRO A 272 6.86 20.60 -12.96
CA PRO A 272 6.23 20.63 -11.63
C PRO A 272 5.20 19.51 -11.41
N VAL A 273 4.70 18.90 -12.49
CA VAL A 273 3.93 17.66 -12.47
C VAL A 273 4.61 16.69 -13.45
N PRO A 274 4.90 15.43 -13.06
CA PRO A 274 5.50 14.45 -13.96
C PRO A 274 4.71 14.33 -15.27
N ILE A 275 5.42 14.43 -16.39
CA ILE A 275 4.83 14.25 -17.72
C ILE A 275 5.17 12.84 -18.21
N LEU A 276 4.15 12.08 -18.59
CA LEU A 276 4.29 10.78 -19.21
C LEU A 276 4.85 10.95 -20.63
N LYS A 277 5.97 10.27 -20.92
CA LYS A 277 6.54 10.21 -22.28
C LYS A 277 5.66 9.36 -23.19
N ASP A 278 5.50 9.78 -24.43
CA ASP A 278 4.87 8.96 -25.46
C ASP A 278 5.88 7.97 -26.02
N ASP A 279 5.48 6.69 -26.09
CA ASP A 279 6.34 5.59 -26.58
C ASP A 279 6.55 5.63 -28.11
N SER A 280 6.08 6.69 -28.80
CA SER A 280 6.26 6.87 -30.25
C SER A 280 7.72 6.88 -30.67
N ASP A 281 8.62 7.31 -29.79
CA ASP A 281 10.06 7.40 -30.07
C ASP A 281 10.75 6.03 -30.04
N PHE A 282 10.20 5.03 -29.34
CA PHE A 282 10.79 3.68 -29.27
C PHE A 282 10.44 2.81 -30.49
N VAL A 283 9.29 3.09 -31.13
CA VAL A 283 8.85 2.38 -32.34
C VAL A 283 9.68 2.79 -33.56
N ALA A 284 10.16 4.04 -33.60
CA ALA A 284 11.00 4.51 -34.70
C ALA A 284 12.29 3.69 -34.82
N ASP A 285 12.95 3.37 -33.70
CA ASP A 285 14.27 2.69 -33.69
C ASP A 285 14.19 1.22 -34.18
N TRP A 286 13.11 0.51 -33.84
CA TRP A 286 12.87 -0.88 -34.31
C TRP A 286 12.44 -0.99 -35.77
N VAL A 287 11.94 0.09 -36.37
CA VAL A 287 11.51 0.11 -37.78
C VAL A 287 12.71 0.21 -38.71
N TRP A 288 13.77 0.95 -38.35
CA TRP A 288 14.97 1.08 -39.19
C TRP A 288 15.84 -0.19 -39.25
N ASP A 289 15.79 -1.06 -38.24
CA ASP A 289 16.58 -2.30 -38.19
C ASP A 289 15.95 -3.45 -39.02
N ARG A 290 14.67 -3.31 -39.40
CA ARG A 290 13.96 -4.30 -40.21
C ARG A 290 14.14 -4.11 -41.72
N ASP A 291 14.60 -2.93 -42.15
CA ASP A 291 14.81 -2.58 -43.56
C ASP A 291 16.22 -2.96 -44.08
N ALA A 292 17.02 -3.68 -43.28
CA ALA A 292 18.39 -4.08 -43.65
C ALA A 292 18.51 -5.39 -44.44
N TYR A 293 17.40 -6.10 -44.75
CA TYR A 293 17.40 -7.30 -45.59
C TYR A 293 16.28 -7.26 -46.65
N PRO A 294 16.57 -6.87 -47.91
CA PRO A 294 15.67 -7.14 -49.02
C PRO A 294 16.03 -8.51 -49.59
N ASP A 295 15.21 -9.53 -49.35
CA ASP A 295 14.89 -10.60 -50.30
C ASP A 295 14.16 -11.74 -49.59
N ILE A 296 12.89 -11.91 -49.93
CA ILE A 296 12.28 -13.15 -50.45
C ILE A 296 10.83 -12.82 -50.80
N ASP A 297 10.54 -12.87 -52.10
CA ASP A 297 9.20 -12.83 -52.67
C ASP A 297 8.30 -13.92 -52.05
N SER A 298 7.18 -13.52 -51.47
CA SER A 298 6.05 -14.41 -51.25
C SER A 298 4.75 -13.62 -51.39
N ASP A 299 3.98 -14.01 -52.40
CA ASP A 299 2.73 -13.42 -52.81
C ASP A 299 1.68 -13.38 -51.68
N ASN A 300 1.12 -12.18 -51.53
CA ASN A 300 -0.12 -11.73 -50.91
C ASN A 300 -1.16 -12.78 -50.46
N ALA A 301 -1.46 -12.78 -49.16
CA ALA A 301 -2.83 -12.81 -48.62
C ALA A 301 -2.83 -12.32 -47.15
N ASP A 302 -3.25 -11.07 -46.95
CA ASP A 302 -3.80 -10.46 -45.74
C ASP A 302 -3.19 -10.91 -44.39
N SER A 303 -2.03 -10.35 -44.07
CA SER A 303 -1.61 -10.16 -42.68
C SER A 303 -1.31 -8.68 -42.48
N GLU A 304 -2.37 -7.90 -42.28
CA GLU A 304 -2.25 -6.57 -41.68
C GLU A 304 -1.70 -6.72 -40.25
N SER A 305 -0.38 -6.74 -40.12
CA SER A 305 0.29 -6.42 -38.86
C SER A 305 0.15 -4.91 -38.63
N LEU A 306 -1.04 -4.50 -38.20
CA LEU A 306 -1.29 -3.15 -37.71
C LEU A 306 -0.34 -2.89 -36.54
N VAL A 307 0.61 -1.99 -36.80
CA VAL A 307 1.51 -1.42 -35.82
C VAL A 307 0.65 -0.69 -34.79
N ASP A 308 0.42 -1.34 -33.66
CA ASP A 308 -0.50 -0.88 -32.61
C ASP A 308 0.16 0.25 -31.81
N SER A 309 0.25 1.43 -32.41
CA SER A 309 0.31 2.71 -31.69
C SER A 309 -1.10 3.11 -31.27
N SER A 310 -1.86 2.19 -30.65
CA SER A 310 -3.15 2.56 -30.09
C SER A 310 -2.92 3.48 -28.89
N PRO A 311 -3.67 4.60 -28.81
CA PRO A 311 -3.66 5.44 -27.62
C PRO A 311 -4.08 4.57 -26.43
N ARG A 312 -3.29 4.58 -25.35
CA ARG A 312 -3.54 3.78 -24.14
C ARG A 312 -5.02 3.83 -23.75
N ILE A 313 -5.78 2.80 -24.11
CA ILE A 313 -7.24 2.85 -24.09
C ILE A 313 -7.70 2.87 -22.64
N ARG A 314 -8.08 4.05 -22.15
CA ARG A 314 -8.67 4.20 -20.82
C ARG A 314 -10.09 3.63 -20.83
N ARG A 315 -10.29 2.55 -20.10
CA ARG A 315 -11.60 1.93 -19.86
C ARG A 315 -12.20 2.49 -18.57
N ARG A 316 -13.50 2.33 -18.39
CA ARG A 316 -14.14 2.69 -17.11
C ARG A 316 -13.72 1.67 -16.04
N LYS A 317 -13.26 2.17 -14.89
CA LYS A 317 -13.08 1.37 -13.67
C LYS A 317 -14.45 0.82 -13.25
N ALA A 318 -14.62 -0.50 -13.28
CA ALA A 318 -15.89 -1.18 -12.98
C ALA A 318 -15.78 -1.88 -11.63
N LEU A 319 -16.80 -1.74 -10.77
CA LEU A 319 -16.84 -2.43 -9.48
C LEU A 319 -16.99 -3.94 -9.68
N SER A 320 -16.23 -4.70 -8.90
CA SER A 320 -16.28 -6.15 -8.81
C SER A 320 -17.16 -6.56 -7.64
N ARG A 321 -17.69 -7.79 -7.70
CA ARG A 321 -18.39 -8.41 -6.56
C ARG A 321 -17.36 -9.01 -5.62
N TRP A 322 -17.60 -8.89 -4.32
CA TRP A 322 -16.73 -9.46 -3.29
C TRP A 322 -17.52 -10.42 -2.37
N PRO A 323 -16.94 -11.55 -1.94
CA PRO A 323 -15.64 -12.09 -2.36
C PRO A 323 -15.62 -12.51 -3.85
N PRO A 324 -14.43 -12.49 -4.51
CA PRO A 324 -14.29 -12.98 -5.88
C PRO A 324 -14.59 -14.48 -5.96
N TYR A 325 -15.09 -14.92 -7.12
CA TYR A 325 -15.36 -16.35 -7.36
C TYR A 325 -14.08 -17.18 -7.23
N GLY A 326 -14.15 -18.33 -6.55
CA GLY A 326 -12.99 -19.21 -6.32
C GLY A 326 -12.27 -18.94 -4.99
N LEU A 327 -12.56 -17.83 -4.30
CA LEU A 327 -12.09 -17.58 -2.94
C LEU A 327 -12.98 -18.32 -1.94
N ASP A 328 -13.11 -19.65 -2.08
CA ASP A 328 -14.16 -20.45 -1.42
C ASP A 328 -13.86 -20.76 0.06
N TYR A 329 -12.78 -20.23 0.64
CA TYR A 329 -12.32 -20.51 2.02
C TYR A 329 -12.39 -21.98 2.46
N GLY A 330 -12.23 -22.93 1.52
CA GLY A 330 -12.35 -24.36 1.79
C GLY A 330 -13.76 -24.88 2.10
N ILE A 331 -14.80 -24.05 1.96
CA ILE A 331 -16.21 -24.42 2.24
C ILE A 331 -16.75 -25.39 1.18
N SER A 332 -16.16 -25.39 -0.02
CA SER A 332 -16.49 -26.30 -1.13
C SER A 332 -15.95 -27.74 -0.97
N ARG A 333 -15.50 -28.17 0.22
CA ARG A 333 -15.23 -29.60 0.48
C ARG A 333 -16.54 -30.38 0.61
N GLY A 334 -17.08 -30.83 -0.53
CA GLY A 334 -17.99 -31.97 -0.58
C GLY A 334 -19.40 -31.75 -1.12
N ILE A 335 -19.75 -30.54 -1.59
CA ILE A 335 -21.09 -30.32 -2.18
C ILE A 335 -20.96 -29.48 -3.44
N TRP A 336 -20.55 -30.13 -4.54
CA TRP A 336 -20.85 -29.62 -5.88
C TRP A 336 -22.37 -29.71 -6.06
N SER A 337 -23.05 -28.70 -5.56
CA SER A 337 -24.49 -28.61 -5.63
C SER A 337 -24.82 -28.19 -7.06
N GLY A 338 -25.55 -29.05 -7.78
CA GLY A 338 -25.84 -28.87 -9.21
C GLY A 338 -26.55 -27.54 -9.53
N PRO A 339 -26.92 -27.30 -10.81
CA PRO A 339 -27.41 -26.00 -11.31
C PRO A 339 -28.65 -25.41 -10.60
N ARG A 340 -29.31 -26.20 -9.73
CA ARG A 340 -30.51 -25.83 -8.97
C ARG A 340 -30.25 -25.46 -7.51
N PHE A 341 -29.06 -25.73 -7.00
CA PHE A 341 -28.64 -25.40 -5.66
C PHE A 341 -27.47 -24.43 -5.80
N GLY A 342 -27.77 -23.13 -5.77
CA GLY A 342 -26.73 -22.11 -5.81
C GLY A 342 -25.64 -22.43 -4.80
N VAL A 343 -24.38 -22.24 -5.20
CA VAL A 343 -23.20 -22.29 -4.32
C VAL A 343 -23.64 -21.81 -2.95
N LYS A 344 -23.62 -22.67 -1.91
CA LYS A 344 -23.89 -22.24 -0.53
C LYS A 344 -22.96 -21.07 -0.29
N ARG A 345 -23.53 -19.87 -0.39
CA ARG A 345 -22.75 -18.65 -0.57
C ARG A 345 -21.90 -18.51 0.67
N LEU A 346 -20.63 -18.29 0.46
CA LEU A 346 -19.71 -17.90 1.50
C LEU A 346 -20.35 -16.77 2.32
N GLU A 347 -20.82 -17.09 3.52
CA GLU A 347 -21.15 -16.11 4.55
C GLU A 347 -19.82 -15.54 5.05
N VAL A 348 -19.24 -14.66 4.23
CA VAL A 348 -17.99 -13.98 4.55
C VAL A 348 -18.34 -12.55 4.81
N THR A 349 -18.15 -12.15 6.06
CA THR A 349 -18.39 -10.80 6.51
C THR A 349 -17.11 -9.99 6.33
N LEU A 350 -17.25 -8.77 5.83
CA LEU A 350 -16.12 -7.85 5.72
C LEU A 350 -15.63 -7.53 7.15
N PRO A 351 -14.32 -7.57 7.45
CA PRO A 351 -13.82 -7.12 8.75
C PRO A 351 -14.15 -5.64 8.99
N TRP A 352 -14.02 -5.19 10.23
CA TRP A 352 -14.05 -3.76 10.52
C TRP A 352 -12.82 -3.11 9.90
N ILE A 353 -12.98 -2.08 9.07
CA ILE A 353 -11.87 -1.43 8.37
C ILE A 353 -11.84 0.05 8.74
N ARG A 354 -10.67 0.54 9.15
CA ARG A 354 -10.40 1.96 9.33
C ARG A 354 -9.19 2.36 8.48
N LEU A 355 -9.41 3.32 7.59
CA LEU A 355 -8.35 3.97 6.85
C LEU A 355 -7.96 5.27 7.54
N LEU A 356 -6.67 5.43 7.84
CA LEU A 356 -6.09 6.63 8.43
C LEU A 356 -5.34 7.36 7.33
N THR A 357 -5.68 8.61 7.05
CA THR A 357 -4.97 9.43 6.05
C THR A 357 -4.45 10.70 6.71
N ASP A 358 -3.26 11.12 6.31
CA ASP A 358 -2.68 12.38 6.76
C ASP A 358 -2.94 13.50 5.73
N ASP A 359 -3.25 14.69 6.23
CA ASP A 359 -3.42 15.91 5.44
C ASP A 359 -2.12 16.77 5.41
N VAL A 360 -1.06 16.37 6.14
CA VAL A 360 0.18 17.15 6.29
C VAL A 360 1.14 16.99 5.11
N VAL A 361 1.67 18.12 4.63
CA VAL A 361 2.78 18.19 3.69
C VAL A 361 4.09 18.26 4.49
N PRO A 362 5.09 17.40 4.21
CA PRO A 362 6.42 17.53 4.81
C PRO A 362 6.99 18.93 4.50
N GLY A 363 7.26 19.72 5.53
CA GLY A 363 7.89 21.06 5.40
C GLY A 363 6.97 22.27 5.47
N ALA A 364 5.66 22.10 5.68
CA ALA A 364 4.80 23.23 6.07
C ALA A 364 5.08 23.61 7.52
N THR A 365 5.89 24.65 7.74
CA THR A 365 6.08 25.24 9.07
C THR A 365 4.74 25.77 9.58
N LEU A 366 4.17 25.09 10.58
CA LEU A 366 3.07 25.65 11.36
C LEU A 366 3.63 26.85 12.13
N SER A 367 3.39 28.05 11.63
CA SER A 367 3.57 29.26 12.43
C SER A 367 2.54 29.21 13.56
N ASP A 368 3.01 28.80 14.73
CA ASP A 368 2.26 28.80 15.98
C ASP A 368 1.99 30.24 16.41
N HIS A 369 0.77 30.72 16.16
CA HIS A 369 0.19 31.82 16.92
C HIS A 369 -1.26 31.48 17.24
N GLY A 370 -1.48 31.14 18.51
CA GLY A 370 -2.79 30.92 19.10
C GLY A 370 -3.78 32.03 18.75
N SER A 371 -4.87 31.63 18.10
CA SER A 371 -6.16 32.29 18.25
C SER A 371 -7.24 31.30 17.85
N GLU A 372 -8.11 30.97 18.81
CA GLU A 372 -9.38 30.33 18.53
C GLU A 372 -10.16 31.20 17.52
N GLY A 373 -10.49 30.62 16.37
CA GLY A 373 -11.45 31.21 15.44
C GLY A 373 -10.87 31.80 14.15
N ALA A 374 -10.31 30.95 13.28
CA ALA A 374 -10.50 31.08 11.82
C ALA A 374 -9.90 29.87 11.10
N LYS A 375 -10.76 29.03 10.49
CA LYS A 375 -10.35 28.05 9.48
C LYS A 375 -9.85 28.78 8.23
N ARG A 376 -8.62 29.30 8.25
CA ARG A 376 -7.89 29.58 7.01
C ARG A 376 -7.39 28.24 6.48
N LYS A 377 -8.24 27.59 5.67
CA LYS A 377 -7.78 26.54 4.75
C LYS A 377 -6.62 27.12 3.94
N ASP A 378 -5.43 26.57 4.09
CA ASP A 378 -4.39 26.74 3.07
C ASP A 378 -4.92 26.15 1.77
N ALA A 379 -5.50 27.02 0.95
CA ALA A 379 -6.34 26.68 -0.20
C ALA A 379 -5.56 26.10 -1.39
N HIS A 380 -4.28 25.74 -1.23
CA HIS A 380 -3.37 25.46 -2.34
C HIS A 380 -2.60 24.14 -2.24
N SER A 381 -2.66 23.41 -1.13
CA SER A 381 -2.02 22.09 -1.06
C SER A 381 -2.93 21.01 -1.65
N ARG A 382 -2.47 20.33 -2.70
CA ARG A 382 -3.19 19.17 -3.24
C ARG A 382 -3.02 18.00 -2.26
N PRO A 383 -4.07 17.22 -1.97
CA PRO A 383 -3.94 16.06 -1.10
C PRO A 383 -2.91 15.10 -1.67
N SER A 384 -2.18 14.40 -0.79
CA SER A 384 -1.22 13.37 -1.17
C SER A 384 -1.89 12.28 -2.03
N VAL A 385 -1.11 11.60 -2.88
CA VAL A 385 -1.59 10.44 -3.63
C VAL A 385 -2.09 9.36 -2.66
N LEU A 386 -1.39 9.12 -1.56
CA LEU A 386 -1.80 8.14 -0.55
C LEU A 386 -3.15 8.49 0.10
N ALA A 387 -3.39 9.76 0.43
CA ALA A 387 -4.69 10.20 0.96
C ALA A 387 -5.82 9.98 -0.06
N GLN A 388 -5.57 10.31 -1.33
CA GLN A 388 -6.53 10.07 -2.42
C GLN A 388 -6.81 8.57 -2.62
N GLN A 389 -5.78 7.72 -2.57
CA GLN A 389 -5.94 6.27 -2.66
C GLN A 389 -6.71 5.69 -1.46
N GLY A 390 -6.48 6.19 -0.25
CA GLY A 390 -7.25 5.82 0.94
C GLY A 390 -8.73 6.20 0.81
N GLU A 391 -9.03 7.42 0.37
CA GLU A 391 -10.41 7.87 0.10
C GLU A 391 -11.09 7.03 -0.97
N GLU A 392 -10.39 6.72 -2.06
CA GLU A 392 -10.90 5.86 -3.12
C GLU A 392 -11.20 4.45 -2.59
N MET A 393 -10.29 3.88 -1.80
CA MET A 393 -10.47 2.54 -1.22
C MET A 393 -11.69 2.49 -0.30
N VAL A 394 -11.91 3.49 0.56
CA VAL A 394 -13.14 3.60 1.38
C VAL A 394 -14.39 3.66 0.50
N SER A 395 -14.37 4.50 -0.54
CA SER A 395 -15.49 4.66 -1.47
C SER A 395 -15.82 3.35 -2.18
N VAL A 396 -14.81 2.63 -2.65
CA VAL A 396 -14.95 1.34 -3.34
C VAL A 396 -15.45 0.27 -2.38
N LEU A 397 -14.87 0.14 -1.17
CA LEU A 397 -15.32 -0.81 -0.15
C LEU A 397 -16.79 -0.58 0.27
N ARG A 398 -17.22 0.67 0.42
CA ARG A 398 -18.61 1.01 0.77
C ARG A 398 -19.61 0.68 -0.35
N ARG A 399 -19.16 0.76 -1.60
CA ARG A 399 -19.98 0.54 -2.80
C ARG A 399 -19.89 -0.89 -3.34
N ALA A 400 -18.94 -1.68 -2.87
CA ALA A 400 -18.75 -3.06 -3.31
C ALA A 400 -20.02 -3.88 -3.06
N CYS A 401 -20.32 -4.79 -3.98
CA CYS A 401 -21.44 -5.70 -3.83
C CYS A 401 -21.00 -6.92 -3.02
N PHE A 402 -21.40 -6.94 -1.75
CA PHE A 402 -21.20 -8.08 -0.84
C PHE A 402 -22.23 -9.17 -1.14
N TRP A 403 -21.77 -10.40 -1.38
CA TRP A 403 -22.67 -11.52 -1.64
C TRP A 403 -23.58 -11.81 -0.44
N GLY A 404 -24.89 -11.87 -0.67
CA GLY A 404 -25.87 -12.33 0.33
C GLY A 404 -26.07 -11.39 1.52
N GLN A 405 -25.51 -10.18 1.48
CA GLN A 405 -25.56 -9.20 2.57
C GLN A 405 -26.46 -8.02 2.22
N GLU A 406 -27.01 -7.38 3.25
CA GLU A 406 -27.87 -6.21 3.10
C GLU A 406 -27.11 -4.99 2.57
N LYS A 407 -27.85 -4.07 1.96
CA LYS A 407 -27.31 -2.76 1.57
C LYS A 407 -26.82 -2.03 2.83
N GLY A 408 -25.57 -1.56 2.82
CA GLY A 408 -25.01 -0.74 3.90
C GLY A 408 -23.96 -1.42 4.78
N VAL A 409 -23.68 -2.72 4.61
CA VAL A 409 -22.60 -3.40 5.37
C VAL A 409 -21.25 -2.67 5.24
N GLY A 410 -20.87 -2.31 4.00
CA GLY A 410 -19.66 -1.54 3.77
C GLY A 410 -19.68 -0.15 4.45
N GLU A 411 -20.83 0.53 4.48
CA GLU A 411 -20.97 1.83 5.15
C GLU A 411 -20.82 1.72 6.67
N ARG A 412 -21.33 0.64 7.27
CA ARG A 412 -21.22 0.37 8.71
C ARG A 412 -19.80 0.01 9.13
N ARG A 413 -19.12 -0.83 8.34
CA ARG A 413 -17.84 -1.45 8.73
C ARG A 413 -16.61 -0.65 8.30
N VAL A 414 -16.74 0.22 7.30
CA VAL A 414 -15.60 0.93 6.71
C VAL A 414 -15.65 2.40 7.11
N THR A 415 -14.60 2.85 7.80
CA THR A 415 -14.45 4.23 8.27
C THR A 415 -13.19 4.88 7.73
N LEU A 416 -13.25 6.18 7.49
CA LEU A 416 -12.10 7.03 7.16
C LEU A 416 -11.85 7.95 8.35
N SER A 417 -10.59 8.08 8.78
CA SER A 417 -10.17 9.09 9.74
C SER A 417 -9.03 9.90 9.15
N ARG A 418 -9.16 11.22 9.24
CA ARG A 418 -8.07 12.15 8.91
C ARG A 418 -7.45 12.59 10.20
N THR A 419 -6.16 12.31 10.36
CA THR A 419 -5.50 12.49 11.65
C THR A 419 -4.19 13.19 11.50
N HIS A 420 -3.94 14.09 12.46
CA HIS A 420 -2.65 14.75 12.66
C HIS A 420 -1.87 14.11 13.81
N ALA A 421 -2.46 13.11 14.48
CA ALA A 421 -1.84 12.38 15.57
C ALA A 421 -1.10 11.13 15.05
N ASN A 422 -0.27 10.53 15.91
CA ASN A 422 0.41 9.29 15.58
C ASN A 422 -0.62 8.20 15.17
N PRO A 423 -0.50 7.61 13.96
CA PRO A 423 -1.49 6.68 13.44
C PRO A 423 -1.58 5.38 14.26
N ALA A 424 -0.51 4.94 14.91
CA ALA A 424 -0.50 3.75 15.74
C ALA A 424 -1.29 3.96 17.05
N ASP A 425 -1.21 5.15 17.64
CA ASP A 425 -1.98 5.51 18.84
C ASP A 425 -3.48 5.64 18.52
N GLU A 426 -3.83 6.25 17.38
CA GLU A 426 -5.22 6.26 16.93
C GLU A 426 -5.75 4.87 16.58
N ALA A 427 -4.98 4.05 15.87
CA ALA A 427 -5.34 2.68 15.57
C ALA A 427 -5.56 1.88 16.87
N GLY A 428 -4.68 2.05 17.85
CA GLY A 428 -4.79 1.41 19.17
C GLY A 428 -6.07 1.78 19.90
N ARG A 429 -6.43 3.09 19.95
CA ARG A 429 -7.72 3.54 20.51
C ARG A 429 -8.92 2.96 19.77
N TRP A 430 -8.83 2.89 18.45
CA TRP A 430 -9.92 2.36 17.64
C TRP A 430 -10.12 0.86 17.87
N PHE A 431 -9.03 0.10 17.96
CA PHE A 431 -9.07 -1.33 18.26
C PHE A 431 -9.69 -1.62 19.61
N ASP A 432 -9.33 -0.86 20.64
CA ASP A 432 -9.93 -0.97 21.98
C ASP A 432 -11.47 -0.88 21.92
N GLY A 433 -12.00 0.07 21.13
CA GLY A 433 -13.44 0.23 20.93
C GLY A 433 -14.11 -0.73 19.94
N ILE A 434 -13.35 -1.57 19.22
CA ILE A 434 -13.87 -2.51 18.21
C ILE A 434 -13.84 -3.96 18.66
N TRP A 435 -13.03 -4.29 19.67
CA TRP A 435 -12.93 -5.67 20.17
C TRP A 435 -14.29 -6.21 20.58
N ASP A 436 -15.10 -5.45 21.30
CA ASP A 436 -16.39 -5.94 21.79
C ASP A 436 -17.50 -5.97 20.73
N LYS A 437 -17.26 -5.46 19.52
CA LYS A 437 -18.27 -5.49 18.46
C LYS A 437 -18.29 -6.84 17.75
N PRO A 438 -19.48 -7.44 17.50
CA PRO A 438 -19.57 -8.69 16.77
C PRO A 438 -19.14 -8.51 15.31
N THR A 439 -18.65 -9.61 14.72
CA THR A 439 -18.32 -9.70 13.28
C THR A 439 -19.46 -10.25 12.46
N ASN A 440 -20.51 -10.81 13.07
CA ASN A 440 -21.73 -11.23 12.38
C ASN A 440 -22.84 -10.20 12.60
N ASP A 441 -23.60 -9.93 11.54
CA ASP A 441 -24.77 -9.04 11.58
C ASP A 441 -26.05 -9.80 12.04
N ASP A 442 -25.92 -10.90 12.80
CA ASP A 442 -27.02 -11.81 13.19
C ASP A 442 -28.04 -11.21 14.19
N ASP A 443 -27.99 -9.89 14.44
CA ASP A 443 -28.80 -9.18 15.43
C ASP A 443 -29.81 -8.20 14.80
N TYR A 444 -30.37 -8.54 13.63
CA TYR A 444 -31.55 -7.85 13.08
C TYR A 444 -32.61 -8.79 12.51
#